data_AF-D8U0T5-F1
#
_entry.id   AF-D8U0T5-F1
#
_cell.length_a   1.000
_cell.length_b   1.000
_cell.length_c   1.000
_cell.angle_alpha   90.00
_cell.angle_beta   90.00
_cell.angle_gamma   90.00
#
_symmetry.space_group_name_H-M   'P 1'
#
loop_
_entity.id
_entity.type
_entity.pdbx_description
1 polymer ?
#
loop_
_entity_poly.entity_id
_entity_poly.type
_entity_poly.pdbx_seq_one_letter_code
_entity_poly.pdbx_strand_id
1 'polypeptide(L)'
;MDCGLAAEGHLPGAANVSFYQPIQGWTPWQIARRAGYALFGISQGTEANPNFLDEVRGLVPDPESTPVVLYCNLGGSLEPTKNDKNGQQTRSMVAAFELVRDGFKNVAVLKGGYTDWVAKDREIEVFE
;
A
#
# COMPACT_ATOMS: atom_id res chain seq x y z
N MET A 1 -15.05 13.41 14.89
CA MET A 1 -13.74 12.90 14.45
C MET A 1 -13.98 11.47 14.02
N ASP A 2 -14.32 11.31 12.74
CA ASP A 2 -14.57 10.00 12.17
C ASP A 2 -13.22 9.35 11.87
N CYS A 3 -12.81 8.42 12.72
CA CYS A 3 -11.53 7.72 12.59
C CYS A 3 -11.75 6.53 11.67
N GLY A 4 -11.62 6.76 10.36
CA GLY A 4 -11.60 5.70 9.37
C GLY A 4 -12.80 5.72 8.43
N LEU A 5 -12.73 6.56 7.39
CA LEU A 5 -13.38 6.18 6.14
C LEU A 5 -12.60 4.97 5.60
N ALA A 6 -13.12 3.78 5.85
CA ALA A 6 -12.80 2.64 5.01
C ALA A 6 -13.06 3.07 3.56
N ALA A 7 -12.16 2.72 2.64
CA ALA A 7 -12.42 3.00 1.24
C ALA A 7 -13.76 2.36 0.87
N GLU A 8 -14.65 3.13 0.26
CA GLU A 8 -15.96 2.65 -0.22
C GLU A 8 -15.80 1.80 -1.49
N GLY A 9 -14.64 1.93 -2.16
CA GLY A 9 -14.30 1.22 -3.37
C GLY A 9 -12.81 1.29 -3.70
N HIS A 10 -12.49 1.04 -4.96
CA HIS A 10 -11.17 1.20 -5.53
C HIS A 10 -11.20 2.04 -6.81
N LEU A 11 -10.04 2.46 -7.29
CA LEU A 11 -9.97 3.16 -8.57
C LEU A 11 -10.43 2.22 -9.69
N PRO A 12 -11.10 2.73 -10.75
CA PRO A 12 -11.58 1.89 -11.84
C PRO A 12 -10.46 1.07 -12.49
N GLY A 13 -10.70 -0.22 -12.69
CA GLY A 13 -9.71 -1.16 -13.23
C GLY A 13 -8.47 -1.42 -12.36
N ALA A 14 -8.46 -0.97 -11.10
CA ALA A 14 -7.36 -1.23 -10.20
C ALA A 14 -7.38 -2.67 -9.67
N ALA A 15 -6.21 -3.32 -9.65
CA ALA A 15 -6.02 -4.60 -8.97
C ALA A 15 -5.52 -4.37 -7.53
N ASN A 16 -6.04 -5.14 -6.57
CA ASN A 16 -5.54 -5.14 -5.20
C ASN A 16 -4.43 -6.20 -5.05
N VAL A 17 -3.24 -5.75 -4.61
CA VAL A 17 -2.17 -6.64 -4.16
C VAL A 17 -1.66 -6.10 -2.83
N SER A 18 -1.75 -6.92 -1.78
CA SER A 18 -1.43 -6.49 -0.43
C SER A 18 0.08 -6.51 -0.18
N PHE A 19 0.68 -5.35 0.07
CA PHE A 19 2.09 -5.26 0.49
C PHE A 19 2.29 -5.74 1.94
N TYR A 20 1.32 -5.44 2.81
CA TYR A 20 1.23 -5.99 4.15
C TYR A 20 -0.05 -6.81 4.27
N GLN A 21 0.04 -7.97 4.91
CA GLN A 21 -1.07 -8.86 5.18
C GLN A 21 -1.29 -9.03 6.68
N PRO A 22 -2.47 -9.50 7.13
CA PRO A 22 -2.64 -9.96 8.51
C PRO A 22 -1.59 -11.00 8.85
N ILE A 23 -1.07 -10.98 10.08
CA ILE A 23 -0.08 -11.98 10.52
C ILE A 23 -0.69 -13.37 10.35
N GLN A 24 -0.06 -14.20 9.52
CA GLN A 24 -0.44 -15.60 9.31
C GLN A 24 0.30 -16.49 10.30
N GLY A 25 -0.17 -17.71 10.56
CA GLY A 25 0.55 -18.71 11.37
C GLY A 25 0.83 -18.33 12.84
N TRP A 26 1.57 -19.20 13.52
CA TRP A 26 1.80 -19.18 14.98
C TRP A 26 3.25 -19.49 15.40
N THR A 27 4.23 -19.16 14.55
CA THR A 27 5.65 -19.27 14.94
C THR A 27 5.98 -18.33 16.10
N PRO A 28 7.09 -18.57 16.85
CA PRO A 28 7.49 -17.68 17.94
C PRO A 28 7.64 -16.21 17.52
N TRP A 29 8.13 -15.97 16.30
CA TRP A 29 8.23 -14.61 15.74
C TRP A 29 6.86 -13.97 15.51
N GLN A 30 5.89 -14.73 14.97
CA GLN A 30 4.53 -14.24 14.73
C GLN A 30 3.78 -13.98 16.04
N ILE A 31 4.01 -14.80 17.07
CA ILE A 31 3.50 -14.56 18.43
C ILE A 31 4.11 -13.28 19.00
N ALA A 32 5.44 -13.13 18.94
CA ALA A 32 6.13 -11.93 19.42
C ALA A 32 5.65 -10.67 18.69
N ARG A 33 5.43 -10.74 17.37
CA ARG A 33 4.90 -9.63 16.58
C ARG A 33 3.49 -9.25 17.00
N ARG A 34 2.58 -10.22 17.20
CA ARG A 34 1.21 -9.97 17.70
C ARG A 34 1.24 -9.35 19.10
N ALA A 35 2.07 -9.87 20.00
CA ALA A 35 2.25 -9.30 21.33
C ALA A 35 2.75 -7.85 21.26
N GLY A 36 3.72 -7.57 20.38
CA GLY A 36 4.21 -6.22 20.12
C GLY A 36 3.11 -5.26 19.69
N TYR A 37 2.28 -5.64 18.70
CA TYR A 37 1.12 -4.85 18.29
C TYR A 37 0.11 -4.63 19.43
N ALA A 38 -0.16 -5.68 20.23
CA ALA A 38 -1.09 -5.61 21.35
C ALA A 38 -0.65 -4.62 22.45
N LEU A 39 0.66 -4.47 22.69
CA LEU A 39 1.20 -3.46 23.61
C LEU A 39 0.86 -2.02 23.19
N PHE A 40 0.62 -1.78 21.91
CA PHE A 40 0.18 -0.49 21.36
C PHE A 40 -1.34 -0.45 21.06
N GLY A 41 -2.11 -1.38 21.61
CA GLY A 41 -3.57 -1.44 21.46
C GLY A 41 -4.05 -1.89 20.08
N ILE A 42 -3.17 -2.46 19.25
CA ILE A 42 -3.52 -2.94 17.90
C ILE A 42 -3.81 -4.45 17.99
N SER A 43 -5.09 -4.81 17.87
CA SER A 43 -5.54 -6.22 17.96
C SER A 43 -5.29 -7.02 16.69
N GLN A 44 -5.24 -6.36 15.53
CA GLN A 44 -4.99 -6.96 14.22
C GLN A 44 -3.70 -6.43 13.61
N GLY A 45 -2.58 -6.96 14.09
CA GLY A 45 -1.25 -6.65 13.55
C GLY A 45 -1.04 -7.19 12.14
N THR A 46 -0.08 -6.61 11.43
CA THR A 46 0.28 -6.99 10.06
C THR A 46 1.74 -7.43 9.91
N GLU A 47 2.02 -8.21 8.88
CA GLU A 47 3.36 -8.56 8.43
C GLU A 47 3.53 -8.32 6.93
N ALA A 48 4.78 -8.29 6.44
CA ALA A 48 5.03 -8.17 5.01
C ALA A 48 4.43 -9.39 4.28
N ASN A 49 3.78 -9.16 3.14
CA ASN A 49 3.33 -10.26 2.29
C ASN A 49 4.56 -10.85 1.56
N PRO A 50 4.96 -12.10 1.82
CA PRO A 50 6.11 -12.71 1.16
C PRO A 50 5.86 -12.96 -0.34
N ASN A 51 4.60 -13.02 -0.77
CA ASN A 51 4.21 -13.30 -2.16
C ASN A 51 3.96 -12.03 -2.97
N PHE A 52 4.14 -10.84 -2.38
CA PHE A 52 3.79 -9.56 -3.00
C PHE A 52 4.36 -9.40 -4.42
N LEU A 53 5.67 -9.68 -4.60
CA LEU A 53 6.32 -9.52 -5.91
C LEU A 53 5.80 -10.51 -6.95
N ASP A 54 5.57 -11.76 -6.53
CA ASP A 54 5.05 -12.81 -7.42
C ASP A 54 3.60 -12.53 -7.84
N GLU A 55 2.77 -12.03 -6.92
CA GLU A 55 1.41 -11.59 -7.21
C GLU A 55 1.40 -10.42 -8.21
N VAL A 56 2.26 -9.42 -8.05
CA VAL A 56 2.37 -8.30 -9.01
C VAL A 56 2.86 -8.79 -10.38
N ARG A 57 3.85 -9.69 -10.44
CA ARG A 57 4.32 -10.27 -11.72
C ARG A 57 3.25 -11.09 -12.42
N GLY A 58 2.36 -11.74 -11.66
CA GLY A 58 1.19 -12.42 -12.23
C GLY A 58 0.23 -11.47 -12.95
N LEU A 59 0.21 -10.18 -12.58
CA LEU A 59 -0.63 -9.14 -13.19
C LEU A 59 0.12 -8.33 -14.25
N VAL A 60 1.44 -8.19 -14.10
CA VAL A 60 2.30 -7.37 -14.97
C VAL A 60 3.35 -8.27 -15.64
N PRO A 61 3.03 -8.86 -16.81
CA PRO A 61 3.88 -9.86 -17.44
C PRO A 61 5.18 -9.28 -18.04
N ASP A 62 5.20 -7.98 -18.37
CA ASP A 62 6.39 -7.28 -18.88
C ASP A 62 6.75 -6.10 -17.95
N PRO A 63 7.52 -6.33 -16.87
CA PRO A 63 7.83 -5.32 -15.86
C PRO A 63 8.79 -4.22 -16.35
N GLU A 64 9.49 -4.42 -17.46
CA GLU A 64 10.43 -3.43 -18.00
C GLU A 64 9.71 -2.37 -18.84
N SER A 65 8.67 -2.76 -19.58
CA SER A 65 7.95 -1.84 -20.48
C SER A 65 6.61 -1.38 -19.92
N THR A 66 5.91 -2.20 -19.14
CA THR A 66 4.54 -1.91 -18.68
C THR A 66 4.57 -0.84 -17.59
N PRO A 67 3.89 0.31 -17.78
CA PRO A 67 3.73 1.29 -16.72
C PRO A 67 2.89 0.73 -15.56
N VAL A 68 3.40 0.85 -14.34
CA VAL A 68 2.71 0.45 -13.11
C VAL A 68 2.50 1.68 -12.24
N VAL A 69 1.24 1.96 -11.91
CA VAL A 69 0.87 3.03 -10.97
C VAL A 69 0.36 2.42 -9.68
N LEU A 70 1.04 2.70 -8.57
CA LEU A 70 0.63 2.26 -7.24
C LEU A 70 -0.10 3.39 -6.52
N TYR A 71 -1.09 3.03 -5.70
CA TYR A 71 -1.68 3.96 -4.76
C TYR A 71 -1.98 3.28 -3.42
N CYS A 72 -2.01 4.09 -2.38
CA CYS A 72 -2.62 3.76 -1.10
C CYS A 72 -3.58 4.91 -0.75
N ASN A 73 -4.07 4.98 0.48
CA ASN A 73 -5.02 6.03 0.86
C ASN A 73 -4.42 7.44 0.75
N LEU A 74 -3.12 7.61 1.02
CA LEU A 74 -2.47 8.93 1.16
C LEU A 74 -1.52 9.31 0.00
N GLY A 75 -1.02 8.33 -0.76
CA GLY A 75 -0.05 8.55 -1.85
C GLY A 75 1.38 8.88 -1.40
N GLY A 76 1.56 9.66 -0.33
CA GLY A 76 2.87 10.06 0.20
C GLY A 76 3.54 11.18 -0.58
N SER A 77 4.77 11.53 -0.20
CA SER A 77 5.55 12.60 -0.81
C SER A 77 7.05 12.43 -0.58
N LEU A 78 7.87 12.78 -1.58
CA LEU A 78 9.31 12.98 -1.42
C LEU A 78 9.66 14.45 -1.08
N GLU A 79 8.69 15.36 -1.19
CA GLU A 79 8.84 16.78 -0.85
C GLU A 79 8.68 16.96 0.67
N PRO A 80 9.46 17.85 1.31
CA PRO A 80 9.32 18.17 2.73
C PRO A 80 7.89 18.51 3.12
N THR A 81 7.42 17.96 4.23
CA THR A 81 6.13 18.31 4.85
C THR A 81 6.36 19.18 6.08
N LYS A 82 5.27 19.73 6.64
CA LYS A 82 5.32 20.50 7.89
C LYS A 82 5.98 19.72 9.05
N ASN A 83 5.80 18.40 9.07
CA ASN A 83 6.21 17.55 10.18
C ASN A 83 7.44 16.66 9.88
N ASP A 84 7.84 16.57 8.60
CA ASP A 84 8.98 15.74 8.19
C ASP A 84 9.70 16.37 7.00
N LYS A 85 10.97 16.72 7.20
CA LYS A 85 11.84 17.32 6.18
C LYS A 85 12.21 16.37 5.04
N ASN A 86 12.04 15.06 5.22
CA ASN A 86 12.33 14.04 4.21
C ASN A 86 11.09 13.63 3.40
N GLY A 87 9.95 14.28 3.65
CA GLY A 87 8.67 13.95 3.04
C GLY A 87 7.85 12.95 3.86
N GLN A 88 6.88 12.32 3.23
CA GLN A 88 5.94 11.40 3.89
C GLN A 88 6.00 10.04 3.21
N GLN A 89 6.66 9.10 3.86
CA GLN A 89 6.67 7.71 3.43
C GLN A 89 5.30 7.06 3.65
N THR A 90 4.77 6.41 2.61
CA THR A 90 3.51 5.66 2.66
C THR A 90 3.68 4.24 2.13
N ARG A 91 2.68 3.39 2.34
CA ARG A 91 2.72 1.98 1.91
C ARG A 91 2.96 1.84 0.40
N SER A 92 2.32 2.66 -0.43
CA SER A 92 2.52 2.63 -1.89
C SER A 92 3.93 3.04 -2.30
N MET A 93 4.59 3.95 -1.56
CA MET A 93 5.99 4.28 -1.81
C MET A 93 6.95 3.14 -1.46
N VAL A 94 6.69 2.42 -0.35
CA VAL A 94 7.51 1.25 0.01
C VAL A 94 7.33 0.13 -1.01
N ALA A 95 6.09 -0.13 -1.43
CA ALA A 95 5.80 -1.09 -2.49
C ALA A 95 6.47 -0.70 -3.81
N ALA A 96 6.41 0.57 -4.20
CA ALA A 96 7.09 1.07 -5.40
C ALA A 96 8.61 0.88 -5.33
N PHE A 97 9.21 1.13 -4.18
CA PHE A 97 10.64 0.88 -3.96
C PHE A 97 11.01 -0.60 -4.15
N GLU A 98 10.22 -1.52 -3.59
CA GLU A 98 10.45 -2.95 -3.77
C GLU A 98 10.27 -3.38 -5.24
N LEU A 99 9.29 -2.85 -5.97
CA LEU A 99 9.14 -3.12 -7.42
C LEU A 99 10.33 -2.61 -8.24
N VAL A 100 10.81 -1.40 -7.96
CA VAL A 100 12.00 -0.86 -8.65
C VAL A 100 13.24 -1.70 -8.36
N ARG A 101 13.42 -2.17 -7.11
CA ARG A 101 14.50 -3.08 -6.73
C ARG A 101 14.39 -4.45 -7.40
N ASP A 102 13.18 -4.92 -7.62
CA ASP A 102 12.88 -6.20 -8.27
C ASP A 102 13.02 -6.15 -9.81
N GLY A 103 13.15 -4.95 -10.40
CA GLY A 103 13.50 -4.76 -11.81
C GLY A 103 12.49 -3.94 -12.61
N PHE A 104 11.35 -3.56 -12.03
CA PHE A 104 10.35 -2.75 -12.72
C PHE A 104 10.93 -1.37 -13.07
N LYS A 105 10.81 -0.95 -14.33
CA LYS A 105 11.44 0.30 -14.82
C LYS A 105 10.50 1.48 -14.88
N ASN A 106 9.20 1.23 -15.03
CA ASN A 106 8.19 2.27 -15.22
C ASN A 106 7.19 2.26 -14.06
N VAL A 107 7.63 2.73 -12.90
CA VAL A 107 6.84 2.72 -11.65
C VAL A 107 6.52 4.16 -11.23
N ALA A 108 5.25 4.43 -10.97
CA ALA A 108 4.78 5.69 -10.42
C ALA A 108 3.90 5.46 -9.18
N VAL A 109 3.83 6.46 -8.30
CA VAL A 109 2.91 6.49 -7.17
C VAL A 109 1.91 7.62 -7.35
N LEU A 110 0.62 7.34 -7.21
CA LEU A 110 -0.43 8.34 -7.30
C LEU A 110 -0.33 9.33 -6.14
N LYS A 111 0.06 10.57 -6.44
CA LYS A 111 0.12 11.67 -5.45
C LYS A 111 -1.27 11.88 -4.83
N GLY A 112 -1.32 11.99 -3.50
CA GLY A 112 -2.57 12.16 -2.75
C GLY A 112 -3.40 10.88 -2.53
N GLY A 113 -3.11 9.81 -3.27
CA GLY A 113 -3.74 8.49 -3.07
C GLY A 113 -5.25 8.49 -3.32
N TYR A 114 -5.91 7.48 -2.77
CA TYR A 114 -7.37 7.31 -2.86
C TYR A 114 -8.13 8.51 -2.26
N THR A 115 -7.67 9.05 -1.12
CA THR A 115 -8.37 10.13 -0.44
C THR A 115 -8.46 11.39 -1.30
N ASP A 116 -7.36 11.79 -1.94
CA ASP A 116 -7.35 12.96 -2.84
C ASP A 116 -8.07 12.68 -4.17
N TRP A 117 -8.08 11.42 -4.62
CA TRP A 117 -8.84 11.00 -5.80
C TRP A 117 -10.34 11.21 -5.60
N VAL A 118 -10.90 10.67 -4.51
CA VAL A 118 -12.32 10.81 -4.15
C VAL A 118 -12.67 12.26 -3.80
N ALA A 119 -11.79 12.98 -3.09
CA ALA A 119 -12.01 14.40 -2.77
C ALA A 119 -12.09 15.32 -4.00
N LYS A 120 -11.70 14.82 -5.19
CA LYS A 120 -11.82 15.50 -6.48
C LYS A 120 -12.98 14.98 -7.32
N ASP A 121 -13.94 14.31 -6.68
CA ASP A 121 -15.15 13.75 -7.30
C ASP A 121 -14.85 12.83 -8.51
N ARG A 122 -13.74 12.09 -8.43
CA ARG A 122 -13.36 11.12 -9.48
C ARG A 122 -14.03 9.77 -9.23
N GLU A 123 -14.31 9.08 -10.32
CA GLU A 123 -14.99 7.79 -10.31
C GLU A 123 -14.23 6.72 -9.50
N ILE A 124 -15.00 5.84 -8.84
CA ILE A 124 -14.54 4.65 -8.13
C ILE A 124 -15.44 3.47 -8.47
N GLU A 125 -14.90 2.26 -8.41
CA GLU A 125 -15.65 1.01 -8.40
C GLU A 125 -15.92 0.63 -6.94
N VAL A 126 -17.19 0.66 -6.55
CA VAL A 126 -17.62 0.39 -5.16
C VAL A 126 -17.50 -1.10 -4.86
N PHE A 127 -17.10 -1.45 -3.65
CA PHE A 127 -17.10 -2.85 -3.21
C PHE A 127 -18.54 -3.38 -3.15
N GLU A 128 -18.80 -4.53 -3.77
CA GLU A 128 -20.08 -5.24 -3.66
C GLU A 128 -20.35 -5.77 -2.24
#